data_AF-A0A9D6Q3X3-F1
#
_entry.id   AF-A0A9D6Q3X3-F1
#
_cell.length_a   1.000
_cell.length_b   1.000
_cell.length_c   1.000
_cell.angle_alpha   90.00
_cell.angle_beta   90.00
_cell.angle_gamma   90.00
#
_symmetry.space_group_name_H-M   'P 1'
#
loop_
_entity.id
_entity.type
_entity.pdbx_description
1 polymer ?
#
loop_
_entity_poly.entity_id
_entity_poly.type
_entity_poly.pdbx_seq_one_letter_code
_entity_poly.pdbx_strand_id
1 'polypeptide(L)' 'MNPDVIKGLEDDIRAVHARFMAAMEQRLPAMQVETKERYFVVLTSLVGKLETPEKNLRDILQEVMSEAASLIFEEMSGG' A
#
# COMPACT_ATOMS: atom_id res chain seq x y z
N MET A 1 19.73 -17.55 -9.14
CA MET A 1 20.04 -16.65 -8.01
C MET A 1 20.44 -17.50 -6.82
N ASN A 2 21.43 -17.08 -6.03
CA ASN A 2 21.85 -17.79 -4.82
C ASN A 2 20.69 -17.76 -3.78
N PRO A 3 20.24 -18.90 -3.23
CA PRO A 3 19.18 -18.95 -2.21
C PRO A 3 19.40 -18.01 -1.02
N ASP A 4 20.66 -17.81 -0.61
CA ASP A 4 21.01 -16.90 0.49
C ASP A 4 20.71 -15.42 0.16
N VAL A 5 20.84 -15.05 -1.11
CA VAL A 5 20.54 -13.69 -1.60
C VAL A 5 19.02 -13.46 -1.67
N ILE A 6 18.25 -14.49 -2.03
CA ILE A 6 16.77 -14.42 -2.05
C ILE A 6 16.25 -14.26 -0.61
N LYS A 7 16.77 -15.06 0.32
CA LYS A 7 16.40 -14.98 1.74
C LYS A 7 16.71 -13.61 2.35
N GLY A 8 17.90 -13.07 2.07
CA GLY A 8 18.26 -11.72 2.49
C GLY A 8 17.28 -10.66 1.97
N LEU A 9 16.87 -10.75 0.70
CA LEU A 9 15.91 -9.84 0.12
C LEU A 9 14.50 -9.98 0.72
N GLU A 10 14.05 -11.20 1.01
CA GLU A 10 12.77 -11.44 1.70
C GLU A 10 12.76 -10.80 3.10
N ASP A 11 13.87 -10.94 3.83
CA ASP A 11 14.01 -10.36 5.17
C ASP A 11 14.03 -8.81 5.11
N ASP A 12 14.70 -8.23 4.12
CA ASP A 12 14.70 -6.79 3.88
C ASP A 12 13.30 -6.25 3.55
N ILE A 13 12.56 -6.94 2.68
CA ILE A 13 11.17 -6.59 2.32
C ILE A 13 10.28 -6.61 3.57
N ARG A 14 10.37 -7.67 4.39
CA ARG A 14 9.61 -7.78 5.64
C ARG A 14 9.94 -6.65 6.61
N ALA A 15 11.22 -6.30 6.76
CA ALA A 15 11.65 -5.22 7.62
C ALA A 15 11.08 -3.86 7.18
N VAL A 16 11.07 -3.58 5.87
CA VAL A 16 10.50 -2.33 5.33
C VAL A 16 8.98 -2.31 5.49
N HIS A 17 8.28 -3.41 5.22
CA HIS A 17 6.83 -3.51 5.46
C HIS A 17 6.45 -3.25 6.91
N ALA A 18 7.17 -3.83 7.87
CA ALA A 18 6.93 -3.59 9.30
C ALA A 18 7.09 -2.11 9.67
N ARG A 19 8.11 -1.44 9.13
CA ARG A 19 8.32 0.00 9.34
C ARG A 19 7.21 0.86 8.72
N PHE A 20 6.73 0.49 7.54
CA PHE A 20 5.60 1.15 6.89
C PHE A 20 4.34 1.07 7.75
N MET A 21 4.00 -0.13 8.24
CA MET A 21 2.84 -0.35 9.10
C MET A 21 2.92 0.50 10.38
N ALA A 22 4.07 0.48 11.06
CA ALA A 22 4.28 1.27 12.28
C ALA A 22 4.12 2.79 12.03
N ALA A 23 4.61 3.30 10.89
CA ALA A 23 4.46 4.70 10.54
C ALA A 23 2.99 5.08 10.23
N MET A 24 2.24 4.19 9.56
CA MET A 24 0.83 4.44 9.28
C MET A 24 -0.03 4.37 10.54
N GLU A 25 0.27 3.46 11.46
CA GLU A 25 -0.43 3.33 12.73
C GLU A 25 -0.28 4.59 13.62
N GLN A 26 0.89 5.23 13.57
CA GLN A 26 1.11 6.53 14.24
C GLN A 26 0.34 7.68 13.58
N ARG A 27 0.12 7.63 12.26
CA ARG A 27 -0.57 8.70 11.51
C ARG A 27 -2.09 8.59 11.59
N LEU A 28 -2.63 7.37 11.64
CA LEU A 28 -4.07 7.09 11.63
C LEU A 28 -4.86 7.92 12.66
N PRO A 29 -4.45 8.05 13.94
CA PRO A 29 -5.19 8.85 14.92
C PRO A 29 -5.31 10.33 14.53
N ALA A 30 -4.27 10.88 13.88
CA ALA A 30 -4.19 12.30 13.51
C ALA A 30 -4.92 12.64 12.18
N MET A 31 -5.38 11.63 11.43
CA MET A 31 -6.15 11.87 10.19
C MET A 31 -7.57 12.34 10.48
N GLN A 32 -8.04 13.29 9.66
CA GLN A 32 -9.46 13.67 9.62
C GLN A 32 -10.32 12.49 9.16
N VAL A 33 -11.61 12.52 9.50
CA VAL A 33 -12.53 11.40 9.23
C VAL A 33 -12.64 11.14 7.73
N GLU A 34 -12.77 12.20 6.94
CA GLU A 34 -12.87 12.18 5.49
C GLU A 34 -11.61 11.57 4.85
N THR A 35 -10.43 11.84 5.42
CA THR A 35 -9.17 11.23 4.98
C THR A 35 -9.09 9.75 5.39
N LYS A 36 -9.61 9.36 6.56
CA LYS A 36 -9.68 7.95 6.99
C LYS A 36 -10.58 7.12 6.08
N GLU A 37 -11.75 7.64 5.73
CA GLU A 37 -12.70 6.97 4.83
C GLU A 37 -12.08 6.75 3.45
N ARG A 38 -11.48 7.80 2.87
CA ARG A 38 -10.76 7.70 1.59
C ARG A 38 -9.60 6.69 1.67
N TYR A 39 -8.81 6.73 2.73
CA TYR A 39 -7.70 5.80 2.93
C TYR A 39 -8.19 4.34 3.10
N PHE A 40 -9.30 4.13 3.79
CA PHE A 40 -9.90 2.81 3.97
C PHE A 40 -10.37 2.19 2.65
N VAL A 41 -10.97 2.99 1.76
CA VAL A 41 -11.37 2.54 0.41
C VAL A 41 -10.16 2.07 -0.39
N VAL A 42 -9.06 2.83 -0.39
CA VAL A 42 -7.82 2.46 -1.08
C VAL A 42 -7.23 1.16 -0.54
N LEU A 43 -7.09 1.07 0.78
CA LEU A 43 -6.52 -0.13 1.41
C LEU A 43 -7.35 -1.37 1.11
N THR A 44 -8.68 -1.26 1.20
CA THR A 44 -9.58 -2.38 0.91
C THR A 44 -9.45 -2.84 -0.54
N SER A 45 -9.37 -1.92 -1.50
CA SER A 45 -9.16 -2.26 -2.91
C SER A 45 -7.81 -2.95 -3.13
N LEU A 46 -6.73 -2.39 -2.58
CA LEU A 46 -5.38 -2.95 -2.71
C LEU A 46 -5.29 -4.36 -2.09
N VAL A 47 -5.81 -4.55 -0.88
CA VAL A 47 -5.79 -5.85 -0.20
C VAL A 47 -6.58 -6.89 -0.99
N GLY A 48 -7.79 -6.55 -1.45
CA GLY A 48 -8.58 -7.48 -2.26
C GLY A 48 -7.89 -7.90 -3.56
N LYS A 49 -7.12 -7.00 -4.20
CA LYS A 49 -6.30 -7.33 -5.37
C LYS A 49 -5.13 -8.25 -5.02
N LEU A 50 -4.43 -8.01 -3.92
CA LEU A 50 -3.32 -8.85 -3.43
C LEU A 50 -3.77 -10.26 -3.03
N GLU A 51 -5.01 -10.40 -2.55
CA GLU A 51 -5.61 -11.68 -2.21
C GLU A 51 -6.03 -12.50 -3.44
N THR A 52 -6.00 -11.92 -4.65
CA THR A 52 -6.31 -12.63 -5.90
C THR A 52 -5.07 -13.35 -6.43
N PRO A 53 -4.96 -14.68 -6.31
CA PRO A 53 -3.72 -15.43 -6.59
C PRO A 53 -3.31 -15.44 -8.07
N GLU A 54 -4.25 -15.10 -8.97
CA GLU A 54 -4.06 -15.11 -10.42
C GLU A 54 -3.43 -13.81 -10.94
N LYS A 55 -3.47 -12.72 -10.15
CA LYS A 55 -2.91 -11.43 -10.55
C LYS A 55 -1.44 -11.35 -10.17
N ASN A 56 -0.59 -11.02 -11.13
CA ASN A 56 0.80 -10.76 -10.84
C ASN A 56 0.96 -9.39 -10.14
N LEU A 57 2.06 -9.22 -9.42
CA LEU A 57 2.32 -7.99 -8.66
C LEU A 57 2.37 -6.73 -9.54
N ARG A 58 2.80 -6.84 -10.80
CA ARG A 58 2.85 -5.69 -11.73
C ARG A 58 1.44 -5.18 -12.02
N ASP A 59 0.51 -6.07 -12.32
CA ASP A 59 -0.87 -5.71 -12.65
C ASP A 59 -1.57 -5.09 -11.44
N ILE A 60 -1.34 -5.66 -10.25
CA ILE A 60 -1.85 -5.12 -8.98
C ILE A 60 -1.31 -3.71 -8.74
N LEU A 61 0.00 -3.49 -8.88
CA LEU A 61 0.60 -2.17 -8.68
C LEU A 61 0.11 -1.14 -9.71
N GLN A 62 -0.13 -1.54 -10.97
CA GLN A 62 -0.68 -0.66 -12.00
C GLN A 62 -2.13 -0.26 -11.68
N GLU A 63 -2.97 -1.21 -11.29
CA GLU A 63 -4.35 -0.93 -10.88
C GLU A 63 -4.40 -0.02 -9.66
N VAL A 64 -3.56 -0.28 -8.66
CA VAL A 64 -3.46 0.54 -7.44
C VAL A 64 -2.99 1.94 -7.77
N MET A 65 -2.00 2.10 -8.64
CA MET A 65 -1.56 3.42 -9.11
C MET A 65 -2.67 4.14 -9.85
N SER A 66 -3.43 3.46 -10.71
CA SER A 66 -4.55 4.07 -11.44
C SER A 66 -5.69 4.52 -10.52
N GLU A 67 -6.03 3.72 -9.51
CA GLU A 67 -7.13 4.00 -8.59
C GLU A 67 -6.73 5.02 -7.51
N ALA A 68 -5.51 4.90 -6.99
CA ALA A 68 -4.96 5.82 -6.00
C ALA A 68 -4.55 7.16 -6.63
N ALA A 69 -4.27 7.23 -7.95
CA ALA A 69 -3.91 8.48 -8.62
C ALA A 69 -4.96 9.56 -8.40
N SER A 70 -6.25 9.27 -8.59
CA SER A 70 -7.31 10.26 -8.40
C SER A 70 -7.34 10.77 -6.95
N LEU A 71 -7.19 9.89 -5.97
CA LEU A 71 -7.19 10.24 -4.55
C LEU A 71 -5.94 11.02 -4.13
N ILE A 72 -4.77 10.66 -4.68
CA ILE A 72 -3.52 11.39 -4.49
C ILE A 72 -3.64 12.78 -5.12
N PHE A 73 -4.20 12.89 -6.33
CA PHE A 73 -4.43 14.17 -6.99
C PHE A 73 -5.42 15.06 -6.23
N GLU A 74 -6.50 14.50 -5.69
CA GLU A 74 -7.45 15.22 -4.84
C GLU A 74 -6.76 15.78 -3.58
N GLU A 75 -5.92 14.99 -2.88
CA GLU A 75 -5.21 15.52 -1.71
C GLU A 75 -4.06 16.48 -2.06
N MET A 76 -3.39 16.30 -3.21
CA MET A 76 -2.32 17.20 -3.66
C MET A 76 -2.85 18.55 -4.17
N SER A 77 -4.08 18.58 -4.69
CA SER A 77 -4.71 19.82 -5.18
C SER A 77 -5.35 20.66 -4.08
N GLY A 78 -5.27 20.20 -2.82
CA GLY A 78 -5.79 20.90 -1.66
C GLY A 78 -7.31 20.71 -1.56
N GLY A 79 -7.73 19.59 -0.98
CA GLY A 79 -9.07 19.46 -0.41
C GLY A 79 -9.33 20.50 0.68
#